data_AF-A0A2S3U1S6-F1
#
_entry.id   AF-A0A2S3U1S6-F1
#
_cell.length_a   1.000
_cell.length_b   1.000
_cell.length_c   1.000
_cell.angle_alpha   90.00
_cell.angle_beta   90.00
_cell.angle_gamma   90.00
#
_symmetry.space_group_name_H-M   'P 1'
#
loop_
_entity.id
_entity.type
_entity.pdbx_description
1 polymer ?
#
loop_
_entity_poly.entity_id
_entity_poly.type
_entity_poly.pdbx_seq_one_letter_code
_entity_poly.pdbx_strand_id
1 'polypeptide(L)'
;MITVAGDSAGANVIMAATNLNQQLGSNRINQQLLLYPVTAPNADHAGPLWDLAAFPIIDSQRAILTNYHDLFRQLDSIMTDYYVPENLIHILHSSHRYTRKTSQ
;
A
#
# COMPACT_ATOMS: atom_id res chain seq x y z
N MET A 1 -16.42 22.61 1.85
CA MET A 1 -16.49 21.15 2.00
C MET A 1 -15.71 20.55 0.85
N ILE A 2 -14.79 19.63 1.13
CA ILE A 2 -13.84 19.08 0.15
C ILE A 2 -14.02 17.56 0.10
N THR A 3 -14.28 17.03 -1.08
CA THR A 3 -14.09 15.59 -1.37
C THR A 3 -12.75 15.45 -2.05
N VAL A 4 -11.91 14.56 -1.54
CA VAL A 4 -10.67 14.16 -2.21
C VAL A 4 -10.87 12.83 -2.92
N ALA A 5 -10.16 12.64 -4.02
CA ALA A 5 -10.24 11.42 -4.80
C ALA A 5 -8.87 11.10 -5.39
N GLY A 6 -8.69 9.83 -5.74
CA GLY A 6 -7.50 9.35 -6.42
C GLY A 6 -7.62 7.88 -6.74
N ASP A 7 -6.73 7.41 -7.59
CA ASP A 7 -6.61 6.02 -7.98
C ASP A 7 -5.20 5.46 -7.72
N SER A 8 -5.07 4.15 -7.50
CA SER A 8 -3.78 3.48 -7.30
C SER A 8 -2.89 4.19 -6.25
N ALA A 9 -1.65 4.55 -6.61
CA ALA A 9 -0.72 5.30 -5.78
C ALA A 9 -1.14 6.76 -5.56
N GLY A 10 -1.90 7.37 -6.48
CA GLY A 10 -2.46 8.72 -6.27
C GLY A 10 -3.43 8.75 -5.09
N ALA A 11 -4.23 7.69 -4.92
CA ALA A 11 -5.08 7.50 -3.76
C ALA A 11 -4.26 7.39 -2.46
N ASN A 12 -3.12 6.66 -2.47
CA ASN A 12 -2.21 6.57 -1.33
C ASN A 12 -1.77 7.96 -0.85
N VAL A 13 -1.27 8.78 -1.77
CA VAL A 13 -0.71 10.10 -1.46
C VAL A 13 -1.80 11.01 -0.89
N ILE A 14 -2.97 11.07 -1.51
CA ILE A 14 -4.03 11.98 -1.05
C ILE A 14 -4.65 11.54 0.27
N MET A 15 -4.66 10.23 0.57
CA MET A 15 -5.05 9.71 1.88
C MET A 15 -4.07 10.19 2.97
N ALA A 16 -2.76 10.08 2.73
CA ALA A 16 -1.74 10.56 3.68
C ALA A 16 -1.81 12.08 3.87
N ALA A 17 -2.00 12.85 2.80
CA ALA A 17 -2.20 14.30 2.86
C ALA A 17 -3.48 14.68 3.62
N THR A 18 -4.57 13.92 3.44
CA THR A 18 -5.83 14.10 4.18
C THR A 18 -5.63 13.86 5.67
N ASN A 19 -4.93 12.79 6.03
CA ASN A 19 -4.56 12.48 7.42
C ASN A 19 -3.75 13.63 8.04
N LEU A 20 -2.72 14.13 7.35
CA LEU A 20 -1.92 15.25 7.82
C LEU A 20 -2.77 16.53 8.00
N ASN A 21 -3.62 16.85 7.04
CA ASN A 21 -4.54 17.99 7.14
C ASN A 21 -5.48 17.88 8.35
N GLN A 22 -5.98 16.68 8.66
CA GLN A 22 -6.81 16.43 9.84
C GLN A 22 -6.03 16.54 11.16
N GLN A 23 -4.80 16.04 11.20
CA GLN A 23 -3.91 16.20 12.36
C GLN A 23 -3.57 17.66 12.65
N LEU A 24 -3.55 18.52 11.62
CA LEU A 24 -3.41 19.98 11.76
C LEU A 24 -4.73 20.69 12.13
N GLY A 25 -5.79 19.95 12.42
CA GLY A 25 -7.07 20.47 12.94
C GLY A 25 -8.09 20.86 11.86
N SER A 26 -7.79 20.65 10.58
CA SER A 26 -8.75 20.93 9.51
C SER A 26 -9.78 19.81 9.37
N ASN A 27 -11.05 20.18 9.40
CA ASN A 27 -12.20 19.29 9.22
C ASN A 27 -12.93 19.51 7.88
N ARG A 28 -12.27 20.21 6.94
CA ARG A 28 -12.89 20.61 5.66
C ARG A 28 -13.00 19.47 4.66
N ILE A 29 -12.14 18.46 4.77
CA ILE A 29 -12.22 17.21 4.00
C ILE A 29 -13.17 16.27 4.74
N ASN A 30 -14.31 15.97 4.14
CA ASN A 30 -15.37 15.19 4.76
C ASN A 30 -15.71 13.91 4.00
N GLN A 31 -15.06 13.66 2.86
CA GLN A 31 -15.26 12.45 2.06
C GLN A 31 -14.01 12.11 1.24
N GLN A 32 -13.78 10.81 1.04
CA GLN A 32 -12.73 10.29 0.16
C GLN A 32 -13.36 9.31 -0.84
N LEU A 33 -13.08 9.48 -2.13
CA LEU A 33 -13.46 8.54 -3.19
C LEU A 33 -12.21 7.85 -3.73
N LEU A 34 -12.01 6.59 -3.34
CA LEU A 34 -10.75 5.87 -3.55
C LEU A 34 -10.97 4.75 -4.58
N LEU A 35 -10.31 4.84 -5.73
CA LEU A 35 -10.39 3.82 -6.77
C LEU A 35 -9.16 2.90 -6.67
N TYR A 36 -9.38 1.61 -6.35
CA TYR A 36 -8.31 0.60 -6.19
C TYR A 36 -7.04 1.14 -5.48
N PRO A 37 -7.17 1.77 -4.30
CA PRO A 37 -6.06 2.47 -3.66
C PRO A 37 -4.94 1.51 -3.27
N VAL A 38 -3.69 1.91 -3.51
CA VAL A 38 -2.53 1.23 -2.89
C VAL A 38 -2.45 1.69 -1.43
N THR A 39 -3.02 0.93 -0.49
CA THR A 39 -3.04 1.34 0.93
C THR A 39 -1.80 0.89 1.71
N ALA A 40 -1.08 -0.11 1.21
CA ALA A 40 0.12 -0.66 1.84
C ALA A 40 1.20 -0.93 0.77
N PRO A 41 1.95 0.12 0.36
CA PRO A 41 3.06 -0.04 -0.60
C PRO A 41 4.08 -1.05 -0.09
N ASN A 42 4.51 -1.99 -0.94
CA ASN A 42 5.47 -3.06 -0.64
C ASN A 42 5.10 -3.87 0.61
N ALA A 43 3.82 -4.19 0.77
CA ALA A 43 3.36 -5.14 1.78
C ALA A 43 4.06 -6.50 1.62
N ASP A 44 4.04 -7.35 2.66
CA ASP A 44 4.64 -8.68 2.57
C ASP A 44 4.04 -9.51 1.42
N HIS A 45 4.85 -9.73 0.38
CA HIS A 45 4.48 -10.48 -0.82
C HIS A 45 4.30 -11.98 -0.58
N ALA A 46 4.75 -12.51 0.56
CA ALA A 46 4.44 -13.87 1.01
C ALA A 46 3.23 -13.92 1.97
N GLY A 47 2.69 -12.75 2.33
CA GLY A 47 1.59 -12.60 3.26
C GLY A 47 0.20 -12.64 2.61
N PRO A 48 -0.86 -12.57 3.42
CA PRO A 48 -2.24 -12.78 2.95
C PRO A 48 -2.78 -11.70 2.00
N LEU A 49 -2.17 -10.50 1.98
CA LEU A 49 -2.59 -9.42 1.07
C LEU A 49 -2.17 -9.67 -0.38
N TRP A 50 -1.19 -10.56 -0.59
CA TRP A 50 -0.64 -10.94 -1.88
C TRP A 50 -0.85 -12.44 -2.18
N ASP A 51 -1.70 -13.12 -1.39
CA ASP A 51 -1.99 -14.53 -1.62
C ASP A 51 -2.91 -14.70 -2.84
N LEU A 52 -2.39 -15.33 -3.89
CA LEU A 52 -3.13 -15.61 -5.13
C LEU A 52 -4.37 -16.48 -4.86
N ALA A 53 -4.40 -17.26 -3.77
CA ALA A 53 -5.56 -18.05 -3.37
C ALA A 53 -6.80 -17.19 -3.04
N ALA A 54 -6.64 -15.89 -2.75
CA ALA A 54 -7.74 -14.96 -2.53
C ALA A 54 -8.54 -14.63 -3.80
N PHE A 55 -8.06 -15.03 -5.00
CA PHE A 55 -8.68 -14.75 -6.28
C PHE A 55 -9.11 -16.04 -7.03
N PRO A 56 -10.17 -16.74 -6.58
CA PRO A 56 -10.68 -17.91 -7.29
C PRO A 56 -11.05 -17.59 -8.74
N ILE A 57 -10.54 -18.40 -9.67
CA ILE A 57 -10.75 -18.20 -11.10
C ILE A 57 -10.86 -19.54 -11.83
N ILE A 58 -11.55 -19.55 -12.97
CA ILE A 58 -11.65 -20.72 -13.84
C ILE A 58 -10.28 -21.11 -14.41
N ASP A 59 -10.06 -22.40 -14.63
CA ASP A 59 -8.74 -22.93 -15.01
C ASP A 59 -8.18 -22.31 -16.29
N SER A 60 -9.04 -22.02 -17.27
CA SER A 60 -8.64 -21.41 -18.55
C SER A 60 -8.06 -20.00 -18.43
N GLN A 61 -8.28 -19.32 -17.31
CA GLN A 61 -7.77 -17.97 -17.05
C GLN A 61 -6.67 -17.94 -15.99
N ARG A 62 -6.37 -19.07 -15.33
CA ARG A 62 -5.44 -19.10 -14.19
C ARG A 62 -4.05 -18.59 -14.55
N ALA A 63 -3.49 -19.00 -15.68
CA ALA A 63 -2.17 -18.54 -16.12
C ALA A 63 -2.14 -17.02 -16.39
N ILE A 64 -3.23 -16.45 -16.92
CA ILE A 64 -3.35 -15.01 -17.15
C ILE A 64 -3.35 -14.27 -15.82
N LEU A 65 -4.16 -14.73 -14.86
CA LEU A 65 -4.20 -14.16 -13.51
C LEU A 65 -2.85 -14.23 -12.81
N THR A 66 -2.18 -15.39 -12.83
CA THR A 66 -0.87 -15.57 -12.19
C THR A 66 0.16 -14.60 -12.74
N ASN A 67 0.29 -14.50 -14.06
CA ASN A 67 1.27 -13.61 -14.69
C ASN A 67 0.95 -12.12 -14.43
N TYR A 68 -0.34 -11.76 -14.45
CA TYR A 68 -0.78 -10.40 -14.13
C TYR A 68 -0.47 -10.05 -12.67
N HIS A 69 -0.77 -10.97 -11.74
CA HIS A 69 -0.48 -10.78 -10.32
C HIS A 69 1.03 -10.66 -10.04
N ASP A 70 1.85 -11.52 -10.67
CA ASP A 70 3.31 -11.47 -10.53
C ASP A 70 3.92 -10.17 -11.06
N LEU A 71 3.39 -9.64 -12.17
CA LEU A 71 3.79 -8.33 -12.69
C LEU A 71 3.56 -7.23 -11.65
N PHE A 72 2.38 -7.19 -11.04
CA PHE A 72 2.06 -6.16 -10.03
C PHE A 72 2.82 -6.37 -8.73
N ARG A 73 3.11 -7.60 -8.34
CA ARG A 73 4.00 -7.91 -7.21
C ARG A 73 5.41 -7.34 -7.45
N GLN A 74 5.99 -7.56 -8.63
CA GLN A 74 7.29 -6.97 -8.98
C GLN A 74 7.23 -5.43 -9.00
N LEU A 75 6.18 -4.87 -9.59
CA LEU A 75 5.99 -3.42 -9.69
C LEU A 75 5.84 -2.77 -8.31
N ASP A 76 5.18 -3.44 -7.36
CA ASP A 76 4.96 -2.93 -6.00
C ASP A 76 6.27 -2.63 -5.26
N SER A 77 7.25 -3.52 -5.35
CA SER A 77 8.59 -3.24 -4.81
C SER A 77 9.27 -2.10 -5.55
N ILE A 78 9.31 -2.14 -6.88
CA ILE A 78 10.00 -1.13 -7.69
C ILE A 78 9.43 0.27 -7.44
N MET A 79 8.09 0.41 -7.48
CA MET A 79 7.45 1.72 -7.29
C MET A 79 7.65 2.25 -5.87
N THR A 80 7.70 1.35 -4.88
CA THR A 80 7.94 1.73 -3.48
C THR A 80 9.37 2.19 -3.27
N ASP A 81 10.36 1.50 -3.88
CA ASP A 81 11.77 1.90 -3.83
C ASP A 81 11.99 3.28 -4.46
N TYR A 82 11.29 3.60 -5.54
CA TYR A 82 11.33 4.95 -6.12
C TYR A 82 10.64 6.01 -5.25
N TYR A 83 9.58 5.63 -4.53
CA TYR A 83 8.76 6.56 -3.74
C TYR A 83 9.33 6.86 -2.35
N VAL A 84 9.97 5.88 -1.72
CA VAL A 84 10.49 5.98 -0.34
C VAL A 84 11.99 6.24 -0.38
N PRO A 85 12.48 7.40 0.09
CA PRO A 85 13.91 7.68 0.08
C PRO A 85 14.67 6.82 1.11
N GLU A 86 15.92 6.47 0.77
CA GLU A 86 16.81 5.57 1.54
C GLU A 86 16.97 5.94 3.03
N ASN A 87 16.97 7.24 3.35
CA ASN A 87 17.08 7.73 4.72
C ASN A 87 15.86 7.34 5.59
N LEU A 88 14.73 7.00 4.99
CA LEU A 88 13.52 6.55 5.67
C LEU A 88 13.49 5.01 5.85
N ILE A 89 14.09 4.27 4.92
CA ILE A 89 14.16 2.80 4.94
C ILE A 89 14.90 2.29 6.19
N HIS A 90 15.97 2.98 6.60
CA HIS A 90 16.71 2.65 7.82
C HIS A 90 15.90 2.83 9.11
N ILE A 91 14.98 3.79 9.15
CA ILE A 91 14.14 4.07 10.33
C ILE A 91 13.05 3.00 10.47
N LEU A 92 12.40 2.60 9.37
CA LEU A 92 11.34 1.58 9.38
C LEU A 92 11.89 0.18 9.74
N HIS A 93 13.07 -0.19 9.25
CA HIS A 93 13.73 -1.46 9.57
C HIS A 93 14.33 -1.52 10.99
N SER A 94 14.60 -0.39 11.64
CA SER A 94 15.07 -0.37 13.03
C SER A 94 13.92 -0.47 14.04
N SER A 95 12.71 0.00 13.72
CA SER A 95 11.51 -0.16 14.54
C SER A 95 11.04 -1.62 14.65
N HIS A 96 11.13 -2.40 13.56
CA HIS A 96 10.79 -3.84 13.56
C HIS A 96 11.75 -4.71 14.38
N ARG A 97 13.00 -4.29 14.58
CA ARG A 97 13.95 -4.99 15.44
C ARG A 97 13.75 -4.70 16.93
N TYR A 98 13.10 -3.59 17.28
CA TYR A 98 12.85 -3.22 18.67
C TYR A 98 11.70 -4.05 19.27
N THR A 99 10.62 -4.27 18.52
CA THR A 99 9.45 -5.06 18.97
C THR A 99 9.74 -6.56 19.12
N ARG A 100 10.70 -7.11 18.38
CA ARG A 100 11.16 -8.51 18.58
C ARG A 100 12.02 -8.70 19.84
N LYS A 101 12.62 -7.65 20.41
CA LYS A 101 13.50 -7.76 21.59
C LYS A 101 12.79 -7.63 22.93
N THR A 102 11.53 -7.20 22.94
CA THR A 102 10.72 -7.06 24.17
C THR A 102 9.83 -8.26 24.46
N SER A 103 9.95 -9.33 23.67
CA SER A 103 9.12 -10.54 23.74
C SER A 103 9.93 -11.82 24.03
N GLN A 104 11.11 -11.68 24.65
CA GLN A 104 11.90 -12.79 25.21
C GLN A 104 12.12 -12.58 26.69
#